data_AF-L8Y9S6-F1
#
_entry.id   AF-L8Y9S6-F1
#
_cell.length_a   1.000
_cell.length_b   1.000
_cell.length_c   1.000
_cell.angle_alpha   90.00
_cell.angle_beta   90.00
_cell.angle_gamma   90.00
#
_symmetry.space_group_name_H-M   'P 1'
#
loop_
_entity.id
_entity.type
_entity.pdbx_description
1 polymer ?
#
loop_
_entity_poly.entity_id
_entity_poly.type
_entity_poly.pdbx_seq_one_letter_code
_entity_poly.pdbx_strand_id
1 'polypeptide(L)'
;MTTSSNHTNLRDIWYTMVGIPGMEDAHVWISIPICCMYIVAVAGNTFLLFLVLTESSLHEPMYLFLSMLALADVLFSTVATPKMLAIFWFQAGGISFGSCVTQMFFLHFIFVTESAILVAMAFDRYVAICYPLRYITILTPSVIGKIGIASITRGFIMCFPLIFLVYRLNYCGRNIIHHSYCEHMGIARLACDNIKINIYYGIIVVLLYTCLDVLLITISYTFILCAVFKIPSRDARMKALGTCGSHVCVILLFYTPAFFSALAHRFGGHNIPVYIHILLANLYVVVPPSLNPIIYGIKTKQIQEKIIQVFFPNKTIC
;
A
#
# COMPACT_ATOMS: atom_id res chain seq x y z
N MET A 1 43.93 9.15 35.46
CA MET A 1 43.32 8.48 34.30
C MET A 1 41.82 8.48 34.49
N THR A 2 41.13 9.46 33.93
CA THR A 2 39.66 9.53 33.90
C THR A 2 39.26 9.44 32.44
N THR A 3 39.02 8.23 31.95
CA THR A 3 38.42 8.00 30.64
C THR A 3 36.96 8.43 30.72
N SER A 4 36.66 9.64 30.24
CA SER A 4 35.31 10.09 29.98
C SER A 4 34.69 9.20 28.90
N SER A 5 33.83 8.27 29.30
CA SER A 5 32.99 7.54 28.37
C SER A 5 31.96 8.51 27.80
N ASN A 6 32.23 9.06 26.60
CA ASN A 6 31.23 9.75 25.79
C ASN A 6 30.20 8.72 25.33
N HIS A 7 29.23 8.39 26.20
CA HIS A 7 28.07 7.61 25.83
C HIS A 7 27.15 8.47 24.95
N THR A 8 27.51 8.60 23.67
CA THR A 8 26.53 8.99 22.65
C THR A 8 25.54 7.84 22.56
N ASN A 9 24.29 8.07 22.93
CA ASN A 9 23.24 7.07 22.79
C ASN A 9 23.15 6.74 21.30
N LEU A 10 23.31 5.47 20.90
CA LEU A 10 23.27 5.07 19.49
C LEU A 10 21.92 5.39 18.81
N ARG A 11 20.89 5.73 19.60
CA ARG A 11 19.60 6.28 19.14
C ARG A 11 19.68 7.72 18.62
N ASP A 12 20.69 8.47 19.04
CA ASP A 12 20.92 9.87 18.64
C ASP A 12 21.87 9.97 17.42
N ILE A 13 22.33 8.84 16.90
CA ILE A 13 23.20 8.76 15.73
C ILE A 13 22.38 8.73 14.44
N TRP A 14 22.89 9.39 13.41
CA TRP A 14 22.32 9.38 12.07
C TRP A 14 22.63 8.06 11.36
N TYR A 15 21.60 7.48 10.73
CA TYR A 15 21.70 6.30 9.89
C TYR A 15 21.84 6.73 8.43
N THR A 16 22.68 6.02 7.68
CA THR A 16 22.89 6.22 6.25
C THR A 16 22.15 5.15 5.47
N MET A 17 21.12 5.54 4.74
CA MET A 17 20.44 4.68 3.77
C MET A 17 21.18 4.70 2.43
N VAL A 18 21.47 3.51 1.89
CA VAL A 18 22.23 3.34 0.64
C VAL A 18 21.32 3.34 -0.60
N GLY A 19 20.03 3.05 -0.44
CA GLY A 19 19.13 2.88 -1.58
C GLY A 19 19.19 1.45 -2.12
N ILE A 20 19.62 1.29 -3.38
CA ILE A 20 19.81 -0.01 -4.05
C ILE A 20 21.32 -0.30 -4.13
N PRO A 21 21.86 -1.17 -3.25
CA PRO A 21 23.29 -1.48 -3.21
C PRO A 21 23.75 -2.15 -4.51
N GLY A 22 24.90 -1.73 -5.05
CA GLY A 22 25.48 -2.30 -6.27
C GLY A 22 24.83 -1.82 -7.58
N MET A 23 23.91 -0.86 -7.49
CA MET A 23 23.32 -0.16 -8.64
C MET A 23 23.45 1.35 -8.50
N GLU A 24 24.41 1.84 -7.70
CA GLU A 24 24.58 3.28 -7.43
C GLU A 24 24.72 4.09 -8.73
N ASP A 25 25.46 3.58 -9.71
CA ASP A 25 25.65 4.22 -11.02
C ASP A 25 24.35 4.33 -11.85
N ALA A 26 23.37 3.44 -11.57
CA ALA A 26 22.09 3.41 -12.25
C ALA A 26 20.97 4.13 -11.47
N HIS A 27 21.25 4.67 -10.28
CA HIS A 27 20.23 5.33 -9.43
C HIS A 27 19.50 6.45 -10.17
N VAL A 28 20.21 7.25 -10.97
CA VAL A 28 19.61 8.33 -11.78
C VAL A 28 18.62 7.75 -12.79
N TRP A 29 18.99 6.71 -13.53
CA TRP A 29 18.10 6.10 -14.53
C TRP A 29 16.88 5.42 -13.89
N ILE A 30 17.05 4.79 -12.72
CA ILE A 30 15.95 4.15 -11.96
C ILE A 30 15.02 5.19 -11.35
N SER A 31 15.54 6.35 -10.94
CA SER A 31 14.76 7.40 -10.31
C SER A 31 13.73 8.06 -11.24
N ILE A 32 14.00 8.10 -12.55
CA ILE A 32 13.10 8.70 -13.56
C ILE A 32 11.73 7.99 -13.57
N PRO A 33 11.63 6.66 -13.83
CA PRO A 33 10.34 5.98 -13.81
C PRO A 33 9.67 6.01 -12.43
N ILE A 34 10.43 5.95 -11.34
CA ILE A 34 9.89 6.04 -9.97
C ILE A 34 9.26 7.43 -9.73
N CYS A 35 9.93 8.50 -10.14
CA CYS A 35 9.41 9.86 -10.05
C CYS A 35 8.14 10.03 -10.89
N CYS A 36 8.12 9.52 -12.13
CA CYS A 36 6.93 9.54 -12.97
C CYS A 36 5.76 8.80 -12.32
N MET A 37 5.99 7.58 -11.81
CA MET A 37 4.95 6.81 -11.11
C MET A 37 4.45 7.54 -9.85
N TYR A 38 5.33 8.17 -9.09
CA TYR A 38 4.97 8.97 -7.92
C TYR A 38 4.06 10.15 -8.29
N ILE A 39 4.42 10.90 -9.34
CA ILE A 39 3.60 12.03 -9.82
C ILE A 39 2.22 11.52 -10.25
N VAL A 40 2.16 10.42 -11.01
CA VAL A 40 0.89 9.81 -11.43
C VAL A 40 0.06 9.35 -10.23
N ALA A 41 0.69 8.69 -9.25
CA ALA A 41 0.01 8.24 -8.03
C ALA A 41 -0.58 9.42 -7.25
N VAL A 42 0.22 10.46 -6.98
CA VAL A 42 -0.24 11.62 -6.21
C VAL A 42 -1.30 12.40 -6.99
N ALA A 43 -1.03 12.74 -8.26
CA ALA A 43 -1.95 13.54 -9.06
C ALA A 43 -3.26 12.78 -9.33
N GLY A 44 -3.18 11.50 -9.74
CA GLY A 44 -4.34 10.68 -10.07
C GLY A 44 -5.24 10.42 -8.87
N ASN A 45 -4.67 10.05 -7.73
CA ASN A 45 -5.45 9.78 -6.53
C ASN A 45 -5.98 11.08 -5.87
N THR A 46 -5.22 12.17 -5.89
CA THR A 46 -5.71 13.49 -5.43
C THR A 46 -6.86 13.99 -6.29
N PHE A 47 -6.76 13.81 -7.61
CA PHE A 47 -7.85 14.15 -8.52
C PHE A 47 -9.09 13.27 -8.29
N LEU A 48 -8.91 11.97 -8.04
CA LEU A 48 -10.02 11.08 -7.68
C LEU A 48 -10.70 11.51 -6.37
N LEU A 49 -9.92 11.88 -5.35
CA LEU A 49 -10.43 12.46 -4.11
C LEU A 49 -11.25 13.73 -4.36
N PHE A 50 -10.71 14.65 -5.17
CA PHE A 50 -11.40 15.89 -5.54
C PHE A 50 -12.75 15.62 -6.23
N LEU A 51 -12.79 14.67 -7.17
CA LEU A 51 -14.03 14.29 -7.85
C LEU A 51 -15.07 13.74 -6.85
N VAL A 52 -14.68 12.80 -5.99
CA VAL A 52 -15.62 12.20 -5.02
C VAL A 52 -16.14 13.23 -4.01
N LEU A 53 -15.30 14.18 -3.59
CA LEU A 53 -15.70 15.22 -2.63
C LEU A 53 -16.61 16.30 -3.25
N THR A 54 -16.46 16.58 -4.54
CA THR A 54 -17.19 17.66 -5.22
C THR A 54 -18.51 17.15 -5.81
N GLU A 55 -18.53 15.93 -6.33
CA GLU A 55 -19.69 15.37 -7.04
C GLU A 55 -20.54 14.51 -6.11
N SER A 56 -21.67 15.06 -5.66
CA SER A 56 -22.63 14.33 -4.82
C SER A 56 -23.17 13.05 -5.46
N SER A 57 -23.21 13.00 -6.80
CA SER A 57 -23.57 11.81 -7.58
C SER A 57 -22.60 10.63 -7.41
N LEU A 58 -21.38 10.88 -6.95
CA LEU A 58 -20.37 9.87 -6.65
C LEU A 58 -20.40 9.42 -5.18
N HIS A 59 -21.32 9.88 -4.34
CA HIS A 59 -21.43 9.40 -2.95
C HIS A 59 -22.10 8.01 -2.83
N GLU A 60 -21.75 7.09 -3.72
CA GLU A 60 -22.12 5.68 -3.62
C GLU A 60 -21.05 4.89 -2.85
N PRO A 61 -21.42 3.73 -2.23
CA PRO A 61 -20.51 2.99 -1.36
C PRO A 61 -19.12 2.68 -1.94
N MET A 62 -19.08 2.20 -3.19
CA MET A 62 -17.82 1.91 -3.88
C MET A 62 -16.90 3.14 -3.99
N TYR A 63 -17.43 4.31 -4.33
CA TYR A 63 -16.64 5.52 -4.47
C TYR A 63 -16.13 6.07 -3.13
N LEU A 64 -16.88 5.85 -2.05
CA LEU A 64 -16.41 6.15 -0.70
C LEU A 64 -15.25 5.23 -0.28
N PHE A 65 -15.28 3.96 -0.66
CA PHE A 65 -14.10 3.09 -0.48
C PHE A 65 -12.94 3.48 -1.38
N LEU A 66 -13.21 3.89 -2.63
CA LEU A 66 -12.19 4.39 -3.54
C LEU A 66 -11.52 5.66 -3.02
N SER A 67 -12.25 6.57 -2.38
CA SER A 67 -11.64 7.76 -1.77
C SER A 67 -10.76 7.40 -0.58
N MET A 68 -11.17 6.42 0.25
CA MET A 68 -10.31 5.90 1.32
C MET A 68 -9.03 5.26 0.75
N LEU A 69 -9.15 4.46 -0.30
CA LEU A 69 -8.00 3.83 -0.99
C LEU A 69 -7.08 4.89 -1.61
N ALA A 70 -7.64 5.89 -2.30
CA ALA A 70 -6.89 6.98 -2.91
C ALA A 70 -6.10 7.81 -1.89
N LEU A 71 -6.70 8.10 -0.72
CA LEU A 71 -6.00 8.77 0.38
C LEU A 71 -4.84 7.91 0.90
N ALA A 72 -5.07 6.61 1.07
CA ALA A 72 -4.03 5.68 1.51
C ALA A 72 -2.89 5.59 0.47
N ASP A 73 -3.19 5.48 -0.82
CA ASP A 73 -2.24 5.44 -1.93
C ASP A 73 -1.34 6.70 -1.97
N VAL A 74 -1.92 7.89 -1.76
CA VAL A 74 -1.17 9.16 -1.66
C VAL A 74 -0.23 9.13 -0.46
N LEU A 75 -0.73 8.73 0.72
CA LEU A 75 0.07 8.69 1.93
C LEU A 75 1.20 7.65 1.82
N PHE A 76 0.90 6.44 1.33
CA PHE A 76 1.85 5.34 1.21
C PHE A 76 3.01 5.71 0.29
N SER A 77 2.69 6.21 -0.91
CA SER A 77 3.69 6.66 -1.88
C SER A 77 4.53 7.83 -1.34
N THR A 78 3.92 8.78 -0.61
CA THR A 78 4.61 9.94 -0.05
C THR A 78 5.52 9.62 1.14
N VAL A 79 5.24 8.57 1.92
CA VAL A 79 6.07 8.20 3.08
C VAL A 79 7.44 7.66 2.66
N ALA A 80 7.53 6.89 1.56
CA ALA A 80 8.78 6.27 1.12
C ALA A 80 9.44 6.97 -0.06
N THR A 81 8.67 7.37 -1.08
CA THR A 81 9.22 7.77 -2.39
C THR A 81 10.07 9.05 -2.36
N PRO A 82 9.68 10.12 -1.66
CA PRO A 82 10.51 11.33 -1.57
C PRO A 82 11.89 11.06 -0.98
N LYS A 83 11.97 10.21 0.06
CA LYS A 83 13.25 9.84 0.66
C LYS A 83 14.09 8.99 -0.30
N MET A 84 13.45 8.05 -1.00
CA MET A 84 14.10 7.24 -2.02
C MET A 84 14.68 8.10 -3.15
N LEU A 85 13.93 9.08 -3.67
CA LEU A 85 14.40 10.00 -4.69
C LEU A 85 15.54 10.90 -4.18
N ALA A 86 15.47 11.36 -2.93
CA ALA A 86 16.54 12.15 -2.33
C ALA A 86 17.86 11.36 -2.22
N ILE A 87 17.80 10.05 -1.96
CA ILE A 87 18.96 9.16 -2.01
C ILE A 87 19.51 9.08 -3.44
N PHE A 88 18.65 8.83 -4.43
CA PHE A 88 19.09 8.60 -5.80
C PHE A 88 19.63 9.85 -6.51
N TRP A 89 19.12 11.04 -6.21
CA TRP A 89 19.54 12.29 -6.87
C TRP A 89 20.65 13.03 -6.14
N PHE A 90 20.62 13.02 -4.80
CA PHE A 90 21.49 13.87 -3.98
C PHE A 90 22.40 13.08 -3.04
N GLN A 91 22.35 11.73 -3.10
CA GLN A 91 23.02 10.85 -2.14
C GLN A 91 22.67 11.20 -0.67
N ALA A 92 21.47 11.77 -0.46
CA ALA A 92 21.01 12.27 0.83
C ALA A 92 20.43 11.14 1.71
N GLY A 93 21.27 10.17 2.05
CA GLY A 93 20.91 8.96 2.80
C GLY A 93 20.70 9.15 4.30
N GLY A 94 21.08 10.29 4.87
CA GLY A 94 21.00 10.54 6.31
C GLY A 94 19.56 10.55 6.84
N ILE A 95 19.28 9.76 7.89
CA ILE A 95 18.00 9.75 8.60
C ILE A 95 18.23 9.53 10.10
N SER A 96 17.47 10.22 10.95
CA SER A 96 17.49 9.96 12.39
C SER A 96 16.78 8.65 12.73
N PHE A 97 17.14 8.01 13.84
CA PHE A 97 16.46 6.79 14.30
C PHE A 97 14.93 7.00 14.42
N GLY A 98 14.51 8.10 15.06
CA GLY A 98 13.08 8.41 15.25
C GLY A 98 12.34 8.60 13.93
N SER A 99 12.93 9.32 12.96
CA SER A 99 12.36 9.46 11.62
C SER A 99 12.26 8.13 10.89
N CYS A 100 13.25 7.24 11.05
CA CYS A 100 13.25 5.92 10.44
C CYS A 100 12.16 5.01 10.99
N VAL A 101 12.00 4.97 12.32
CA VAL A 101 10.92 4.21 12.98
C VAL A 101 9.54 4.78 12.63
N THR A 102 9.44 6.11 12.49
CA THR A 102 8.21 6.78 12.05
C THR A 102 7.83 6.38 10.63
N GLN A 103 8.79 6.43 9.69
CA GLN A 103 8.59 5.99 8.31
C GLN A 103 8.17 4.51 8.27
N MET A 104 8.87 3.65 9.01
CA MET A 104 8.54 2.22 9.12
C MET A 104 7.10 2.01 9.59
N PHE A 105 6.68 2.67 10.67
CA PHE A 105 5.33 2.53 11.22
C PHE A 105 4.27 2.93 10.20
N PHE A 106 4.40 4.11 9.58
CA PHE A 106 3.41 4.58 8.61
C PHE A 106 3.32 3.67 7.38
N LEU A 107 4.45 3.15 6.87
CA LEU A 107 4.41 2.20 5.74
C LEU A 107 3.58 0.95 6.08
N HIS A 108 3.85 0.30 7.22
CA HIS A 108 3.12 -0.90 7.61
C HIS A 108 1.66 -0.60 7.94
N PHE A 109 1.42 0.49 8.67
CA PHE A 109 0.08 0.93 9.06
C PHE A 109 -0.80 1.21 7.84
N ILE A 110 -0.30 1.99 6.88
CA ILE A 110 -1.06 2.33 5.67
C ILE A 110 -1.29 1.07 4.85
N PHE A 111 -0.29 0.22 4.67
CA PHE A 111 -0.45 -1.02 3.89
C PHE A 111 -1.51 -1.97 4.48
N VAL A 112 -1.51 -2.18 5.81
CA VAL A 112 -2.56 -3.00 6.46
C VAL A 112 -3.94 -2.36 6.31
N THR A 113 -4.00 -1.03 6.31
CA THR A 113 -5.25 -0.28 6.10
C THR A 113 -5.75 -0.40 4.65
N GLU A 114 -4.88 -0.27 3.65
CA GLU A 114 -5.21 -0.51 2.23
C GLU A 114 -5.74 -1.92 2.01
N SER A 115 -5.05 -2.92 2.58
CA SER A 115 -5.47 -4.32 2.54
C SER A 115 -6.88 -4.51 3.09
N ALA A 116 -7.21 -3.88 4.22
CA ALA A 116 -8.55 -3.92 4.80
C ALA A 116 -9.60 -3.20 3.93
N ILE A 117 -9.24 -2.09 3.29
CA ILE A 117 -10.12 -1.37 2.35
C ILE A 117 -10.43 -2.25 1.14
N LEU A 118 -9.45 -2.98 0.58
CA LEU A 118 -9.67 -3.92 -0.52
C LEU A 118 -10.63 -5.05 -0.14
N VAL A 119 -10.55 -5.56 1.10
CA VAL A 119 -11.53 -6.53 1.61
C VAL A 119 -12.93 -5.90 1.69
N ALA A 120 -13.03 -4.67 2.17
CA ALA A 120 -14.30 -3.94 2.23
C ALA A 120 -14.90 -3.71 0.83
N MET A 121 -14.07 -3.40 -0.17
CA MET A 121 -14.49 -3.27 -1.57
C MET A 121 -14.93 -4.62 -2.15
N ALA A 122 -14.29 -5.73 -1.79
CA ALA A 122 -14.73 -7.07 -2.18
C ALA A 122 -16.11 -7.40 -1.57
N PHE A 123 -16.30 -7.04 -0.30
CA PHE A 123 -17.58 -7.18 0.39
C PHE A 123 -18.66 -6.30 -0.26
N ASP A 124 -18.33 -5.06 -0.64
CA ASP A 124 -19.24 -4.19 -1.40
C ASP A 124 -19.72 -4.84 -2.69
N ARG A 125 -18.80 -5.36 -3.50
CA ARG A 125 -19.14 -6.07 -4.76
C ARG A 125 -20.00 -7.30 -4.49
N TYR A 126 -19.73 -8.02 -3.40
CA TYR A 126 -20.54 -9.15 -2.97
C TYR A 126 -21.98 -8.72 -2.65
N VAL A 127 -22.17 -7.71 -1.83
CA VAL A 127 -23.53 -7.24 -1.47
C VAL A 127 -24.26 -6.68 -2.70
N ALA A 128 -23.56 -5.93 -3.55
CA ALA A 128 -24.14 -5.36 -4.77
C ALA A 128 -24.68 -6.43 -5.74
N ILE A 129 -23.99 -7.56 -5.87
CA ILE A 129 -24.34 -8.62 -6.82
C ILE A 129 -25.28 -9.66 -6.19
N CYS A 130 -25.01 -10.09 -4.96
CA CYS A 130 -25.77 -11.16 -4.31
C CYS A 130 -27.05 -10.64 -3.65
N TYR A 131 -27.11 -9.35 -3.26
CA TYR A 131 -28.26 -8.75 -2.57
C TYR A 131 -28.61 -7.35 -3.13
N PRO A 132 -28.88 -7.21 -4.44
CA PRO A 132 -29.07 -5.90 -5.08
C PRO A 132 -30.18 -5.06 -4.45
N LEU A 133 -31.30 -5.68 -4.04
CA LEU A 133 -32.44 -4.99 -3.41
C LEU A 133 -32.14 -4.42 -2.02
N ARG A 134 -31.13 -4.96 -1.33
CA ARG A 134 -30.76 -4.56 0.03
C ARG A 134 -29.44 -3.78 0.07
N TYR A 135 -28.80 -3.55 -1.07
CA TYR A 135 -27.48 -2.95 -1.17
C TYR A 135 -27.39 -1.59 -0.44
N ILE A 136 -28.30 -0.67 -0.76
CA ILE A 136 -28.34 0.68 -0.16
C ILE A 136 -28.72 0.68 1.32
N THR A 137 -29.41 -0.35 1.80
CA THR A 137 -29.82 -0.49 3.20
C THR A 137 -28.71 -1.12 4.05
N ILE A 138 -27.90 -2.02 3.46
CA ILE A 138 -26.78 -2.68 4.13
C ILE A 138 -25.57 -1.75 4.17
N LEU A 139 -25.20 -1.17 3.01
CA LEU A 139 -24.03 -0.30 2.87
C LEU A 139 -24.46 1.16 2.88
N THR A 140 -24.83 1.63 4.06
CA THR A 140 -25.09 3.06 4.29
C THR A 140 -23.77 3.81 4.50
N PRO A 141 -23.72 5.14 4.28
CA PRO A 141 -22.54 5.96 4.57
C PRO A 141 -22.02 5.79 6.01
N SER A 142 -22.92 5.60 6.98
CA SER A 142 -22.55 5.34 8.38
C SER A 142 -21.83 4.00 8.55
N VAL A 143 -22.30 2.95 7.88
CA VAL A 143 -21.65 1.63 7.91
C VAL A 143 -20.27 1.70 7.25
N ILE A 144 -20.15 2.39 6.13
CA ILE A 144 -18.88 2.59 5.42
C ILE A 144 -17.88 3.35 6.30
N GLY A 145 -18.33 4.42 6.97
CA GLY A 145 -17.49 5.16 7.92
C GLY A 145 -17.00 4.27 9.06
N LYS A 146 -17.86 3.40 9.61
CA LYS A 146 -17.47 2.41 10.62
C LYS A 146 -16.45 1.40 10.09
N ILE A 147 -16.61 0.93 8.85
CA ILE A 147 -15.64 0.03 8.20
C ILE A 147 -14.29 0.74 8.02
N GLY A 148 -14.28 2.00 7.62
CA GLY A 148 -13.06 2.82 7.52
C GLY A 148 -12.36 2.97 8.87
N ILE A 149 -13.09 3.31 9.93
CA ILE A 149 -12.56 3.40 11.29
C ILE A 149 -12.02 2.05 11.77
N ALA A 150 -12.73 0.95 11.50
CA ALA A 150 -12.29 -0.39 11.85
C ALA A 150 -11.00 -0.79 11.10
N SER A 151 -10.87 -0.39 9.84
CA SER A 151 -9.67 -0.61 9.01
C SER A 151 -8.45 0.10 9.59
N ILE A 152 -8.60 1.39 9.94
CA ILE A 152 -7.56 2.19 10.61
C ILE A 152 -7.20 1.58 11.97
N THR A 153 -8.20 1.27 12.78
CA THR A 153 -8.00 0.71 14.13
C THR A 153 -7.25 -0.61 14.07
N ARG A 154 -7.62 -1.49 13.12
CA ARG A 154 -6.92 -2.75 12.86
C ARG A 154 -5.45 -2.52 12.52
N GLY A 155 -5.18 -1.62 11.56
CA GLY A 155 -3.81 -1.27 11.16
C GLY A 155 -2.98 -0.77 12.35
N PHE A 156 -3.56 0.11 13.17
CA PHE A 156 -2.90 0.65 14.36
C PHE A 156 -2.57 -0.45 15.38
N ILE A 157 -3.55 -1.28 15.75
CA ILE A 157 -3.37 -2.35 16.74
C ILE A 157 -2.28 -3.33 16.30
N MET A 158 -2.25 -3.71 15.02
CA MET A 158 -1.27 -4.66 14.50
C MET A 158 0.14 -4.05 14.42
N CYS A 159 0.27 -2.79 14.01
CA CYS A 159 1.55 -2.16 13.72
C CYS A 159 2.17 -1.44 14.92
N PHE A 160 1.38 -0.96 15.88
CA PHE A 160 1.87 -0.21 17.04
C PHE A 160 2.93 -0.98 17.85
N PRO A 161 2.79 -2.30 18.12
CA PRO A 161 3.82 -3.04 18.84
C PRO A 161 5.17 -3.11 18.11
N LEU A 162 5.23 -2.92 16.79
CA LEU A 162 6.49 -2.87 16.04
C LEU A 162 7.39 -1.73 16.53
N ILE A 163 6.80 -0.58 16.89
CA ILE A 163 7.56 0.55 17.45
C ILE A 163 8.26 0.10 18.73
N PHE A 164 7.51 -0.46 19.68
CA PHE A 164 8.06 -0.93 20.95
C PHE A 164 9.15 -2.00 20.75
N LEU A 165 8.90 -2.95 19.84
CA LEU A 165 9.81 -4.05 19.53
C LEU A 165 11.15 -3.58 18.97
N VAL A 166 11.16 -2.47 18.22
CA VAL A 166 12.36 -1.83 17.66
C VAL A 166 13.03 -0.93 18.69
N TYR A 167 12.27 -0.17 19.49
CA TYR A 167 12.83 0.72 20.52
C TYR A 167 13.47 -0.02 21.70
N ARG A 168 13.02 -1.24 22.03
CA ARG A 168 13.60 -2.02 23.12
C ARG A 168 15.00 -2.58 22.82
N LEU A 169 15.42 -2.60 21.55
CA LEU A 169 16.69 -3.20 21.14
C LEU A 169 17.87 -2.25 21.37
N ASN A 170 19.03 -2.81 21.70
CA ASN A 170 20.31 -2.12 21.70
C ASN A 170 21.00 -2.27 20.33
N TYR A 171 21.29 -1.14 19.72
CA TYR A 171 21.94 -1.05 18.41
C TYR A 171 23.44 -0.93 18.60
N CYS A 172 24.21 -1.82 17.98
CA CYS A 172 25.67 -1.73 17.93
C CYS A 172 26.27 -2.05 16.55
N GLY A 173 25.39 -2.28 15.54
CA GLY A 173 25.79 -2.46 14.15
C GLY A 173 26.31 -1.19 13.51
N ARG A 174 26.83 -1.32 12.28
CA ARG A 174 27.17 -0.16 11.43
C ARG A 174 25.87 0.61 11.15
N ASN A 175 25.89 1.95 11.23
CA ASN A 175 24.72 2.82 11.02
C ASN A 175 24.29 2.88 9.54
N ILE A 176 24.34 1.76 8.82
CA ILE A 176 24.10 1.65 7.37
C ILE A 176 22.87 0.77 7.16
N ILE A 177 21.85 1.34 6.52
CA ILE A 177 20.63 0.64 6.13
C ILE A 177 20.71 0.36 4.63
N HIS A 178 20.78 -0.92 4.26
CA HIS A 178 20.84 -1.38 2.86
C HIS A 178 19.46 -1.39 2.19
N HIS A 179 18.66 -0.34 2.38
CA HIS A 179 17.33 -0.18 1.78
C HIS A 179 17.10 1.29 1.39
N SER A 180 16.15 1.52 0.50
CA SER A 180 15.69 2.86 0.08
C SER A 180 14.70 3.51 1.05
N TYR A 181 14.17 2.75 2.00
CA TYR A 181 13.27 3.20 3.06
C TYR A 181 13.45 2.31 4.30
N CYS A 182 12.89 2.76 5.42
CA CYS A 182 13.00 2.06 6.69
C CYS A 182 12.02 0.89 6.81
N GLU A 183 12.54 -0.33 6.65
CA GLU A 183 11.80 -1.58 6.86
C GLU A 183 12.02 -2.13 8.29
N HIS A 184 11.01 -2.78 8.86
CA HIS A 184 11.07 -3.33 10.22
C HIS A 184 12.23 -4.31 10.43
N MET A 185 12.40 -5.27 9.51
CA MET A 185 13.53 -6.22 9.59
C MET A 185 14.87 -5.56 9.23
N GLY A 186 14.86 -4.54 8.36
CA GLY A 186 16.04 -3.75 8.03
C GLY A 186 16.62 -3.05 9.26
N ILE A 187 15.76 -2.45 10.10
CA ILE A 187 16.18 -1.81 11.35
C ILE A 187 16.56 -2.87 12.38
N ALA A 188 15.71 -3.87 12.62
CA ALA A 188 15.94 -4.86 13.68
C ALA A 188 17.28 -5.59 13.51
N ARG A 189 17.71 -5.89 12.28
CA ARG A 189 18.99 -6.57 11.99
C ARG A 189 20.24 -5.75 12.33
N LEU A 190 20.11 -4.45 12.60
CA LEU A 190 21.22 -3.61 13.08
C LEU A 190 21.45 -3.74 14.59
N ALA A 191 20.50 -4.33 15.31
CA ALA A 191 20.62 -4.58 16.73
C ALA A 191 21.61 -5.71 17.04
N CYS A 192 22.25 -5.61 18.20
CA CYS A 192 23.13 -6.65 18.73
C CYS A 192 22.41 -7.58 19.71
N ASP A 193 21.22 -7.18 20.13
CA ASP A 193 20.31 -8.00 20.92
C ASP A 193 19.67 -9.11 20.07
N ASN A 194 19.13 -10.12 20.76
CA ASN A 194 18.39 -11.19 20.12
C ASN A 194 17.07 -10.68 19.51
N ILE A 195 16.98 -10.72 18.18
CA ILE A 195 15.81 -10.24 17.42
C ILE A 195 14.71 -11.29 17.20
N LYS A 196 14.80 -12.50 17.78
CA LYS A 196 13.81 -13.59 17.56
C LYS A 196 12.36 -13.15 17.72
N ILE A 197 12.03 -12.38 18.77
CA ILE A 197 10.65 -11.89 19.02
C ILE A 197 10.20 -10.94 17.90
N ASN A 198 11.09 -10.07 17.39
CA ASN A 198 10.78 -9.21 16.25
C ASN A 198 10.44 -10.03 15.01
N ILE A 199 11.23 -11.07 14.74
CA ILE A 199 11.03 -11.99 13.61
C ILE A 199 9.68 -12.70 13.74
N TYR A 200 9.41 -13.35 14.87
CA TYR A 200 8.15 -14.07 15.09
C TYR A 200 6.94 -13.14 15.00
N TYR A 201 6.99 -11.99 15.68
CA TYR A 201 5.89 -11.03 15.64
C TYR A 201 5.65 -10.49 14.22
N GLY A 202 6.72 -10.12 13.49
CA GLY A 202 6.61 -9.66 12.11
C GLY A 202 5.97 -10.72 11.19
N ILE A 203 6.39 -11.98 11.30
CA ILE A 203 5.79 -13.09 10.54
C ILE A 203 4.33 -13.29 10.93
N ILE A 204 4.00 -13.29 12.22
CA ILE A 204 2.63 -13.46 12.72
C ILE A 204 1.74 -12.35 12.18
N VAL A 205 2.16 -11.09 12.24
CA VAL A 205 1.38 -9.96 11.71
C VAL A 205 1.13 -10.16 10.21
N VAL A 206 2.18 -10.44 9.43
CA VAL A 206 2.06 -10.65 7.97
C VAL A 206 1.11 -11.79 7.65
N LEU A 207 1.25 -12.94 8.31
CA LEU A 207 0.35 -14.08 8.10
C LEU A 207 -1.08 -13.75 8.52
N LEU A 208 -1.26 -13.14 9.69
CA LEU A 208 -2.58 -12.86 10.23
C LEU A 208 -3.38 -11.93 9.32
N TYR A 209 -2.80 -10.82 8.86
CA TYR A 209 -3.56 -9.92 7.98
C TYR A 209 -3.67 -10.49 6.56
N THR A 210 -2.59 -11.03 5.98
CA THR A 210 -2.60 -11.52 4.59
C THR A 210 -3.53 -12.72 4.43
N CYS A 211 -3.45 -13.72 5.31
CA CYS A 211 -4.28 -14.92 5.20
C CYS A 211 -5.76 -14.59 5.45
N LEU A 212 -6.05 -13.74 6.44
CA LEU A 212 -7.42 -13.31 6.71
C LEU A 212 -8.00 -12.56 5.51
N ASP A 213 -7.26 -11.60 4.95
CA ASP A 213 -7.77 -10.76 3.87
C ASP A 213 -7.95 -11.56 2.58
N VAL A 214 -6.97 -12.40 2.21
CA VAL A 214 -7.08 -13.29 1.05
C VAL A 214 -8.23 -14.28 1.21
N LEU A 215 -8.45 -14.83 2.41
CA LEU A 215 -9.56 -15.72 2.69
C LEU A 215 -10.91 -15.01 2.49
N LEU A 216 -11.09 -13.82 3.08
CA LEU A 216 -12.33 -13.05 2.96
C LEU A 216 -12.60 -12.61 1.52
N ILE A 217 -11.56 -12.19 0.78
CA ILE A 217 -11.66 -11.87 -0.64
C ILE A 217 -12.08 -13.11 -1.44
N THR A 218 -11.43 -14.25 -1.20
CA THR A 218 -11.72 -15.50 -1.91
C THR A 218 -13.15 -15.97 -1.67
N ILE A 219 -13.62 -15.92 -0.42
CA ILE A 219 -15.00 -16.24 -0.06
C ILE A 219 -15.97 -15.31 -0.79
N SER A 220 -15.73 -14.00 -0.73
CA SER A 220 -16.58 -12.98 -1.39
C SER A 220 -16.68 -13.23 -2.90
N TYR A 221 -15.54 -13.45 -3.56
CA TYR A 221 -15.49 -13.70 -5.00
C TYR A 221 -16.06 -15.06 -5.41
N THR A 222 -15.94 -16.08 -4.55
CA THR A 222 -16.60 -17.37 -4.79
C THR A 222 -18.11 -17.20 -4.84
N PHE A 223 -18.70 -16.48 -3.88
CA PHE A 223 -20.13 -16.19 -3.89
C PHE A 223 -20.55 -15.29 -5.05
N ILE A 224 -19.75 -14.27 -5.39
CA ILE A 224 -19.98 -13.40 -6.55
C ILE A 224 -20.04 -14.25 -7.82
N LEU A 225 -19.03 -15.10 -8.08
CA LEU A 225 -18.99 -15.94 -9.27
C LEU A 225 -20.20 -16.89 -9.30
N CYS A 226 -20.52 -17.54 -8.18
CA CYS A 226 -21.71 -18.38 -8.06
C CYS A 226 -23.01 -17.63 -8.39
N ALA A 227 -23.16 -16.38 -7.95
CA ALA A 227 -24.34 -15.57 -8.27
C ALA A 227 -24.35 -15.14 -9.74
N VAL A 228 -23.21 -14.71 -10.27
CA VAL A 228 -23.05 -14.27 -11.68
C VAL A 228 -23.34 -15.40 -12.67
N PHE A 229 -22.90 -16.63 -12.38
CA PHE A 229 -23.19 -17.78 -13.25
C PHE A 229 -24.65 -18.26 -13.18
N LYS A 230 -25.42 -17.86 -12.16
CA LYS A 230 -26.87 -18.12 -12.08
C LYS A 230 -27.69 -17.12 -12.88
N ILE A 231 -27.11 -16.03 -13.37
CA ILE A 231 -27.83 -15.04 -14.18
C ILE A 231 -28.11 -15.63 -15.58
N PRO A 232 -29.38 -15.69 -16.02
CA PRO A 232 -29.73 -16.29 -17.31
C PRO A 232 -29.29 -15.44 -18.52
N SER A 233 -29.18 -14.11 -18.37
CA SER A 233 -28.75 -13.21 -19.44
C SER A 233 -27.23 -13.16 -19.57
N ARG A 234 -26.72 -13.50 -20.77
CA ARG A 234 -25.29 -13.43 -21.10
C ARG A 234 -24.74 -12.01 -21.00
N ASP A 235 -25.50 -11.01 -21.42
CA ASP A 235 -25.08 -9.60 -21.39
C ASP A 235 -24.99 -9.09 -19.95
N ALA A 236 -25.97 -9.45 -19.12
CA ALA A 236 -25.94 -9.12 -17.69
C ALA A 236 -24.75 -9.79 -16.98
N ARG A 237 -24.43 -11.03 -17.35
CA ARG A 237 -23.24 -11.75 -16.85
C ARG A 237 -21.94 -11.05 -17.24
N MET A 238 -21.78 -10.70 -18.52
CA MET A 238 -20.58 -10.01 -19.01
C MET A 238 -20.41 -8.64 -18.36
N LYS A 239 -21.52 -7.91 -18.14
CA LYS A 239 -21.50 -6.63 -17.43
C LYS A 239 -21.02 -6.79 -15.98
N ALA A 240 -21.52 -7.80 -15.25
CA ALA A 240 -21.11 -8.07 -13.88
C ALA A 240 -19.65 -8.51 -13.77
N LEU A 241 -19.17 -9.35 -14.69
CA LEU A 241 -17.75 -9.72 -14.73
C LEU A 241 -16.86 -8.53 -15.08
N GLY A 242 -17.31 -7.65 -15.99
CA GLY A 242 -16.60 -6.43 -16.36
C GLY A 242 -16.41 -5.46 -15.18
N THR A 243 -17.41 -5.33 -14.30
CA THR A 243 -17.32 -4.48 -13.11
C THR A 243 -16.47 -5.10 -12.00
N CYS A 244 -16.47 -6.43 -11.85
CA CYS A 244 -15.59 -7.12 -10.90
C CYS A 244 -14.14 -7.19 -11.36
N GLY A 245 -13.89 -7.23 -12.67
CA GLY A 245 -12.56 -7.41 -13.25
C GLY A 245 -11.57 -6.31 -12.90
N SER A 246 -12.01 -5.05 -12.84
CA SER A 246 -11.16 -3.93 -12.40
C SER A 246 -10.70 -4.09 -10.95
N HIS A 247 -11.62 -4.48 -10.06
CA HIS A 247 -11.30 -4.69 -8.65
C HIS A 247 -10.37 -5.90 -8.46
N VAL A 248 -10.59 -7.01 -9.19
CA VAL A 248 -9.65 -8.15 -9.19
C VAL A 248 -8.27 -7.72 -9.67
N CYS A 249 -8.19 -6.87 -10.70
CA CYS A 249 -6.90 -6.35 -11.18
C CYS A 249 -6.17 -5.57 -10.10
N VAL A 250 -6.87 -4.70 -9.36
CA VAL A 250 -6.29 -3.93 -8.25
C VAL A 250 -5.86 -4.82 -7.09
N ILE A 251 -6.67 -5.82 -6.71
CA ILE A 251 -6.30 -6.84 -5.71
C ILE A 251 -5.02 -7.57 -6.15
N LEU A 252 -4.94 -8.02 -7.41
CA LEU A 252 -3.76 -8.72 -7.91
C LEU A 252 -2.54 -7.81 -7.90
N LEU A 253 -2.66 -6.55 -8.32
CA LEU A 253 -1.57 -5.58 -8.27
C LEU A 253 -1.06 -5.31 -6.85
N PHE A 254 -1.95 -5.37 -5.86
CA PHE A 254 -1.59 -5.18 -4.45
C PHE A 254 -0.87 -6.41 -3.86
N TYR A 255 -1.44 -7.61 -3.99
CA TYR A 255 -0.91 -8.82 -3.33
C TYR A 255 0.24 -9.49 -4.10
N THR A 256 0.29 -9.36 -5.42
CA THR A 256 1.29 -10.07 -6.24
C THR A 256 2.72 -9.61 -5.94
N PRO A 257 3.05 -8.31 -5.86
CA PRO A 257 4.40 -7.87 -5.52
C PRO A 257 4.82 -8.30 -4.10
N ALA A 258 3.89 -8.26 -3.14
CA ALA A 258 4.15 -8.73 -1.77
C ALA A 258 4.47 -10.24 -1.73
N PHE A 259 3.71 -11.04 -2.49
CA PHE A 259 3.95 -12.48 -2.63
C PHE A 259 5.31 -12.78 -3.26
N PHE A 260 5.65 -12.11 -4.37
CA PHE A 260 6.95 -12.29 -5.03
C PHE A 260 8.11 -11.80 -4.15
N SER A 261 7.95 -10.71 -3.42
CA SER A 261 8.95 -10.22 -2.46
C SER A 261 9.21 -11.25 -1.35
N ALA A 262 8.15 -11.85 -0.79
CA ALA A 262 8.27 -12.89 0.24
C ALA A 262 8.93 -14.17 -0.29
N LEU A 263 8.57 -14.62 -1.50
CA LEU A 263 9.23 -15.73 -2.19
C LEU A 263 10.71 -15.46 -2.41
N ALA A 264 11.03 -14.27 -2.91
CA ALA A 264 12.39 -13.87 -3.18
C ALA A 264 13.20 -13.83 -1.86
N HIS A 265 12.68 -13.26 -0.78
CA HIS A 265 13.40 -13.26 0.51
C HIS A 265 13.56 -14.67 1.12
N ARG A 266 12.60 -15.59 0.92
CA ARG A 266 12.60 -16.93 1.54
C ARG A 266 13.36 -17.99 0.74
N PHE A 267 13.26 -17.95 -0.58
CA PHE A 267 13.85 -18.94 -1.50
C PHE A 267 14.99 -18.36 -2.35
N GLY A 268 15.19 -17.04 -2.33
CA GLY A 268 16.19 -16.36 -3.16
C GLY A 268 17.64 -16.58 -2.72
N GLY A 269 17.90 -16.97 -1.47
CA GLY A 269 19.21 -17.44 -0.98
C GLY A 269 20.41 -16.71 -1.61
N HIS A 270 21.41 -17.47 -2.07
CA HIS A 270 22.57 -16.96 -2.81
C HIS A 270 22.30 -16.70 -4.31
N ASN A 271 21.10 -17.03 -4.81
CA ASN A 271 20.79 -17.07 -6.23
C ASN A 271 20.13 -15.79 -6.75
N ILE A 272 19.50 -15.01 -5.88
CA ILE A 272 18.87 -13.72 -6.22
C ILE A 272 19.67 -12.59 -5.55
N PRO A 273 20.30 -11.71 -6.33
CA PRO A 273 21.05 -10.59 -5.78
C PRO A 273 20.19 -9.65 -4.91
N VAL A 274 20.81 -9.10 -3.86
CA VAL A 274 20.17 -8.19 -2.89
C VAL A 274 19.51 -6.97 -3.57
N TYR A 275 20.08 -6.48 -4.67
CA TYR A 275 19.51 -5.36 -5.43
C TYR A 275 18.13 -5.68 -6.03
N ILE A 276 17.86 -6.95 -6.41
CA ILE A 276 16.56 -7.35 -6.97
C ILE A 276 15.47 -7.31 -5.89
N HIS A 277 15.78 -7.79 -4.68
CA HIS A 277 14.83 -7.71 -3.56
C HIS A 277 14.44 -6.26 -3.26
N ILE A 278 15.40 -5.36 -3.25
CA ILE A 278 15.17 -3.95 -2.94
C ILE A 278 14.45 -3.24 -4.09
N LEU A 279 14.77 -3.57 -5.34
CA LEU A 279 14.05 -3.04 -6.50
C LEU A 279 12.58 -3.48 -6.49
N LEU A 280 12.30 -4.76 -6.20
CA LEU A 280 10.92 -5.25 -6.04
C LEU A 280 10.19 -4.55 -4.89
N ALA A 281 10.89 -4.35 -3.77
CA ALA A 281 10.35 -3.61 -2.62
C ALA A 281 10.02 -2.15 -2.99
N ASN A 282 10.85 -1.50 -3.79
CA ASN A 282 10.61 -0.15 -4.28
C ASN A 282 9.43 -0.09 -5.26
N LEU A 283 9.34 -1.05 -6.20
CA LEU A 283 8.22 -1.14 -7.15
C LEU A 283 6.88 -1.39 -6.45
N TYR A 284 6.87 -2.23 -5.42
CA TYR A 284 5.70 -2.47 -4.59
C TYR A 284 5.12 -1.20 -3.96
N VAL A 285 5.96 -0.21 -3.64
CA VAL A 285 5.52 1.07 -3.06
C VAL A 285 4.84 1.99 -4.08
N VAL A 286 5.23 1.95 -5.35
CA VAL A 286 4.82 2.96 -6.36
C VAL A 286 3.92 2.42 -7.46
N VAL A 287 4.00 1.13 -7.78
CA VAL A 287 3.24 0.53 -8.88
C VAL A 287 1.74 0.44 -8.56
N PRO A 288 1.30 -0.13 -7.41
CA PRO A 288 -0.13 -0.18 -7.13
C PRO A 288 -0.78 1.22 -7.05
N PRO A 289 -0.23 2.20 -6.31
CA PRO A 289 -0.82 3.54 -6.23
C PRO A 289 -0.90 4.29 -7.57
N SER A 290 0.04 4.06 -8.49
CA SER A 290 0.04 4.72 -9.81
C SER A 290 -0.94 4.08 -10.80
N LEU A 291 -1.15 2.77 -10.72
CA LEU A 291 -2.04 2.04 -11.62
C LEU A 291 -3.50 2.05 -11.16
N ASN A 292 -3.77 2.12 -9.86
CA ASN A 292 -5.12 2.21 -9.30
C ASN A 292 -6.00 3.28 -9.98
N PRO A 293 -5.61 4.57 -10.03
CA PRO A 293 -6.43 5.61 -10.66
C PRO A 293 -6.60 5.40 -12.16
N ILE A 294 -5.63 4.78 -12.84
CA ILE A 294 -5.73 4.45 -14.27
C ILE A 294 -6.78 3.34 -14.48
N ILE A 295 -6.77 2.31 -13.65
CA ILE A 295 -7.74 1.21 -13.72
C ILE A 295 -9.15 1.74 -13.47
N TYR A 296 -9.34 2.56 -12.43
CA TYR A 296 -10.65 3.13 -12.13
C TYR A 296 -11.08 4.17 -13.17
N GLY A 297 -10.17 5.02 -13.65
CA GLY A 297 -10.47 6.03 -14.68
C GLY A 297 -10.80 5.42 -16.05
N ILE A 298 -10.14 4.33 -16.46
CA ILE A 298 -10.40 3.67 -17.76
C ILE A 298 -11.62 2.75 -17.72
N LYS A 299 -11.98 2.19 -16.56
CA LYS A 299 -13.07 1.20 -16.47
C LYS A 299 -14.37 1.76 -15.94
N THR A 300 -14.36 2.89 -15.25
CA THR A 300 -15.55 3.45 -14.62
C THR A 300 -16.14 4.57 -15.47
N LYS A 301 -17.25 4.29 -16.16
CA LYS A 301 -17.92 5.26 -17.05
C LYS A 301 -18.29 6.57 -16.33
N GLN A 302 -18.77 6.49 -15.09
CA GLN A 302 -19.13 7.68 -14.31
C GLN A 302 -17.91 8.57 -14.03
N ILE A 303 -16.72 7.98 -13.78
CA ILE A 303 -15.47 8.75 -13.64
C ILE A 303 -15.08 9.36 -14.99
N GLN A 304 -15.21 8.63 -16.10
CA GLN A 304 -14.91 9.15 -17.45
C GLN A 304 -15.80 10.32 -17.84
N GLU A 305 -17.10 10.20 -17.63
CA GLU A 305 -18.07 11.26 -17.93
C GLU A 305 -17.75 12.52 -17.14
N LYS A 306 -17.35 12.38 -15.86
CA LYS A 306 -16.95 13.51 -15.02
C LYS A 306 -15.60 14.11 -15.42
N ILE A 307 -14.61 13.29 -15.78
CA ILE A 307 -13.36 13.76 -16.38
C ILE A 307 -13.65 14.57 -17.64
N ILE A 308 -14.49 14.07 -18.53
CA ILE A 308 -14.84 14.76 -19.77
C ILE A 308 -15.55 16.09 -19.46
N GLN A 309 -16.49 16.13 -18.51
CA GLN A 309 -17.16 17.37 -18.11
C GLN A 309 -16.20 18.42 -17.54
N VAL A 310 -15.23 18.01 -16.72
CA VAL A 310 -14.25 18.92 -16.10
C VAL A 310 -13.22 19.43 -17.11
N PHE A 311 -12.68 18.57 -17.97
CA PHE A 311 -11.63 18.94 -18.93
C PHE A 311 -12.17 19.46 -20.27
N PHE A 312 -13.42 19.14 -20.62
CA PHE A 312 -14.08 19.58 -21.86
C PHE A 312 -15.49 20.12 -21.59
N PRO A 313 -15.63 21.23 -20.82
CA PRO A 313 -16.93 21.78 -20.43
C PRO A 313 -17.82 22.22 -21.61
N ASN A 314 -17.25 22.39 -22.82
CA ASN A 314 -17.97 22.82 -24.03
C ASN A 314 -18.36 21.69 -25.01
N LYS A 315 -18.24 20.41 -24.63
CA LYS A 315 -18.91 19.33 -25.38
C LYS A 315 -20.24 19.01 -24.72
N THR A 316 -21.26 19.81 -25.04
CA THR A 316 -22.66 19.40 -24.90
C THR A 316 -22.82 18.09 -25.67
N ILE A 317 -23.07 16.99 -24.96
CA ILE A 317 -23.44 15.72 -25.56
C ILE A 317 -24.87 15.91 -26.06
N CYS A 318 -25.03 16.17 -27.36
CA CYS A 318 -26.27 15.91 -28.09
C CYS A 318 -26.38 14.41 -28.37
#